data_AF-A0A840RYK7-F1
#
_entry.id   AF-A0A840RYK7-F1
#
_cell.length_a   1.000
_cell.length_b   1.000
_cell.length_c   1.000
_cell.angle_alpha   90.00
_cell.angle_beta   90.00
_cell.angle_gamma   90.00
#
_symmetry.space_group_name_H-M   'P 1'
#
loop_
_entity.id
_entity.type
_entity.pdbx_description
1 polymer ?
#
loop_
_entity_poly.entity_id
_entity_poly.type
_entity_poly.pdbx_seq_one_letter_code
_entity_poly.pdbx_strand_id
1 'polypeptide(L)'
;MKRAIWHPASMGIAALIGLIAAGFLMWRPAVEPANERRVLLPSADQSVRQSSPSVAAAATQIKPLERSSPVARPESRREQVERLIASSNPADRFAGYKIIDGCVDAQRNFPKLALDFPAQAAQLHSEINLHCDGLTAPLLAMRKKLIEELADAGYPGAASKFIGVTPGDVPLDEVRRSGSYPAWMSKVDRLLRSSAQALDSEAVDSASEWFNHRPGYEFDGLMYRVAQLNMGNAGSFLSPAHKEAMVEEAISHYGKSLSPDRMEAAISAGQKLARSIVESKKGE
;
A
#
# COMPACT_ATOMS: atom_id res chain seq x y z
N MET A 1 -28.26 18.80 -58.05
CA MET A 1 -26.97 19.44 -57.68
C MET A 1 -26.68 19.14 -56.22
N LYS A 2 -25.80 18.16 -55.94
CA LYS A 2 -25.37 17.77 -54.58
C LYS A 2 -23.98 18.34 -54.35
N ARG A 3 -23.78 19.15 -53.29
CA ARG A 3 -22.45 19.61 -52.87
C ARG A 3 -21.90 18.65 -51.82
N ALA A 4 -20.71 18.11 -52.08
CA ALA A 4 -19.93 17.34 -51.12
C ALA A 4 -19.13 18.32 -50.24
N ILE A 5 -19.20 18.14 -48.92
CA ILE A 5 -18.40 18.87 -47.94
C ILE A 5 -17.28 17.93 -47.51
N TRP A 6 -16.04 18.30 -47.81
CA TRP A 6 -14.81 17.65 -47.33
C TRP A 6 -14.38 18.31 -46.01
N HIS A 7 -14.10 17.50 -44.98
CA HIS A 7 -13.45 17.95 -43.76
C HIS A 7 -12.02 17.37 -43.69
N PRO A 8 -10.97 18.21 -43.73
CA PRO A 8 -9.61 17.77 -43.45
C PRO A 8 -9.23 18.16 -42.02
N ALA A 9 -9.27 17.23 -41.06
CA ALA A 9 -8.66 17.44 -39.74
C ALA A 9 -8.51 16.13 -38.95
N SER A 10 -7.56 15.29 -39.34
CA SER A 10 -7.13 14.17 -38.48
C SER A 10 -5.73 13.72 -38.85
N MET A 11 -4.74 14.60 -38.68
CA MET A 11 -3.33 14.24 -38.58
C MET A 11 -2.69 15.13 -37.52
N GLY A 12 -2.51 14.61 -36.31
CA GLY A 12 -1.83 15.38 -35.26
C GLY A 12 -1.93 14.92 -33.82
N ILE A 13 -2.19 13.63 -33.52
CA ILE A 13 -2.10 13.13 -32.14
C ILE A 13 -1.53 11.70 -32.14
N ALA A 14 -0.23 11.56 -32.37
CA ALA A 14 0.46 10.27 -32.23
C ALA A 14 1.82 10.35 -31.52
N ALA A 15 2.26 11.52 -31.06
CA ALA A 15 3.62 11.71 -30.54
C ALA A 15 3.72 11.99 -29.02
N LEU A 16 2.63 12.00 -28.26
CA LEU A 16 2.62 12.44 -26.85
C LEU A 16 2.48 11.34 -25.79
N ILE A 17 2.29 10.07 -26.18
CA ILE A 17 2.11 8.96 -25.22
C ILE A 17 3.45 8.31 -24.82
N GLY A 18 4.54 8.55 -25.55
CA GLY A 18 5.85 7.92 -25.31
C GLY A 18 6.68 8.50 -24.15
N LEU A 19 6.38 9.70 -23.65
CA LEU A 19 7.25 10.41 -22.70
C LEU A 19 6.87 10.23 -21.21
N ILE A 20 5.67 9.74 -20.91
CA ILE A 20 5.22 9.57 -19.51
C ILE A 20 5.77 8.26 -18.91
N ALA A 21 6.07 7.24 -19.73
CA ALA A 21 6.59 5.96 -19.24
C ALA A 21 8.08 5.99 -18.83
N ALA A 22 8.88 6.96 -19.31
CA ALA A 22 10.31 7.01 -19.03
C ALA A 22 10.65 7.68 -17.68
N GLY A 23 9.76 8.53 -17.14
CA GLY A 23 10.01 9.24 -15.87
C GLY A 23 9.91 8.37 -14.63
N PHE A 24 9.08 7.33 -14.65
CA PHE A 24 8.85 6.48 -13.47
C PHE A 24 9.93 5.40 -13.25
N LEU A 25 10.76 5.11 -14.26
CA LEU A 25 11.80 4.08 -14.17
C LEU A 25 13.17 4.62 -13.71
N MET A 26 13.38 5.94 -13.64
CA MET A 26 14.66 6.52 -13.18
C MET A 26 14.70 6.83 -11.68
N TRP A 27 13.61 6.60 -10.94
CA TRP A 27 13.57 6.85 -9.49
C TRP A 27 13.70 5.55 -8.69
N ARG A 28 14.86 4.89 -8.81
CA ARG A 28 15.33 3.96 -7.78
C ARG A 28 16.42 4.67 -6.97
N PRO A 29 16.28 4.78 -5.64
CA PRO A 29 17.41 5.22 -4.82
C PRO A 29 18.56 4.23 -5.00
N ALA A 30 19.76 4.76 -5.22
CA ALA A 30 20.98 3.97 -5.19
C ALA A 30 21.09 3.31 -3.81
N VAL A 31 20.91 2.00 -3.75
CA VAL A 31 21.26 1.21 -2.57
C VAL A 31 22.79 1.25 -2.50
N GLU A 32 23.33 2.04 -1.58
CA GLU A 32 24.75 1.97 -1.25
C GLU A 32 25.10 0.52 -0.88
N PRO A 33 26.12 -0.08 -1.48
CA PRO A 33 26.57 -1.41 -1.06
C PRO A 33 27.04 -1.30 0.39
N ALA A 34 26.41 -2.09 1.26
CA ALA A 34 26.80 -2.23 2.65
C ALA A 34 28.30 -2.55 2.73
N ASN A 35 29.03 -1.65 3.35
CA ASN A 35 30.46 -1.72 3.60
C ASN A 35 30.75 -3.01 4.40
N GLU A 36 31.39 -4.00 3.76
CA GLU A 36 31.86 -5.22 4.40
C GLU A 36 32.87 -4.86 5.49
N ARG A 37 32.39 -4.70 6.72
CA ARG A 37 33.24 -4.67 7.90
C ARG A 37 33.73 -6.10 8.13
N ARG A 38 34.86 -6.45 7.51
CA ARG A 38 35.68 -7.60 7.88
C ARG A 38 36.06 -7.45 9.35
N VAL A 39 35.37 -8.18 10.22
CA VAL A 39 35.81 -8.40 11.59
C VAL A 39 37.00 -9.35 11.52
N LEU A 40 38.20 -8.78 11.64
CA LEU A 40 39.43 -9.53 11.90
C LEU A 40 39.28 -10.22 13.27
N LEU A 41 39.06 -11.52 13.26
CA LEU A 41 39.22 -12.37 14.44
C LEU A 41 40.73 -12.47 14.75
N PRO A 42 41.19 -12.08 15.95
CA PRO A 42 42.55 -12.38 16.37
C PRO A 42 42.69 -13.88 16.63
N SER A 43 43.62 -14.52 15.92
CA SER A 43 44.16 -15.83 16.26
C SER A 43 44.82 -15.74 17.63
N ALA A 44 44.25 -16.43 18.62
CA ALA A 44 44.92 -16.70 19.89
C ALA A 44 45.45 -18.13 19.86
N ASP A 45 46.75 -18.25 19.55
CA ASP A 45 47.58 -19.38 19.95
C ASP A 45 47.60 -19.45 21.47
N GLN A 46 47.04 -20.51 22.05
CA GLN A 46 47.39 -20.97 23.40
C GLN A 46 47.45 -22.50 23.42
N SER A 47 48.64 -22.99 23.07
CA SER A 47 49.21 -24.17 23.70
C SER A 47 49.25 -23.95 25.21
N VAL A 48 48.81 -24.94 26.02
CA VAL A 48 49.47 -25.38 27.25
C VAL A 48 48.66 -26.48 27.98
N ARG A 49 49.34 -27.62 28.15
CA ARG A 49 49.27 -28.63 29.23
C ARG A 49 48.04 -29.55 29.37
N GLN A 50 48.25 -30.76 28.86
CA GLN A 50 47.83 -32.00 29.51
C GLN A 50 48.28 -32.04 30.98
N SER A 51 47.32 -32.20 31.88
CA SER A 51 47.52 -32.73 33.22
C SER A 51 46.34 -33.66 33.53
N SER A 52 46.56 -34.97 33.44
CA SER A 52 45.67 -35.94 34.07
C SER A 52 45.87 -35.89 35.58
N PRO A 53 44.78 -35.93 36.38
CA PRO A 53 44.81 -36.88 37.48
C PRO A 53 43.47 -37.61 37.72
N SER A 54 43.66 -38.89 38.03
CA SER A 54 43.01 -39.66 39.09
C SER A 54 41.51 -39.86 39.09
N VAL A 55 41.17 -41.14 38.93
CA VAL A 55 39.90 -41.80 39.19
C VAL A 55 39.40 -41.46 40.60
N ALA A 56 38.24 -40.82 40.68
CA ALA A 56 37.37 -40.85 41.85
C ALA A 56 35.95 -41.12 41.35
N ALA A 57 35.44 -42.32 41.66
CA ALA A 57 34.10 -42.76 41.31
C ALA A 57 33.07 -41.93 42.11
N ALA A 58 32.56 -40.87 41.50
CA ALA A 58 31.35 -40.20 41.95
C ALA A 58 30.16 -40.87 41.27
N ALA A 59 29.33 -41.56 42.07
CA ALA A 59 28.04 -42.07 41.65
C ALA A 59 27.19 -40.91 41.14
N THR A 60 27.15 -40.76 39.81
CA THR A 60 26.33 -39.75 39.15
C THR A 60 24.90 -40.24 39.24
N GLN A 61 24.11 -39.64 40.14
CA GLN A 61 22.66 -39.73 40.09
C GLN A 61 22.23 -39.28 38.69
N ILE A 62 21.80 -40.24 37.87
CA ILE A 62 21.15 -39.96 36.59
C ILE A 62 19.82 -39.28 36.94
N LYS A 63 19.83 -37.94 36.97
CA LYS A 63 18.61 -37.15 37.00
C LYS A 63 17.77 -37.61 35.80
N PRO A 64 16.50 -38.00 35.98
CA PRO A 64 15.65 -38.39 34.86
C PRO A 64 15.73 -37.30 33.79
N LEU A 65 16.04 -37.68 32.55
CA LEU A 65 15.96 -36.79 31.40
C LEU A 65 14.59 -36.11 31.46
N GLU A 66 14.58 -34.81 31.79
CA GLU A 66 13.42 -33.96 31.57
C GLU A 66 13.05 -34.16 30.11
N ARG A 67 11.86 -34.71 29.88
CA ARG A 67 11.28 -34.83 28.54
C ARG A 67 11.32 -33.43 27.95
N SER A 68 12.20 -33.23 26.97
CA SER A 68 12.27 -32.02 26.17
C SER A 68 10.85 -31.68 25.76
N SER A 69 10.32 -30.56 26.24
CA SER A 69 9.00 -30.07 25.82
C SER A 69 8.95 -30.09 24.29
N PRO A 70 7.87 -30.61 23.68
CA PRO A 70 7.78 -30.64 22.23
C PRO A 70 7.99 -29.23 21.69
N VAL A 71 8.98 -29.08 20.80
CA VAL A 71 9.25 -27.82 20.12
C VAL A 71 7.96 -27.44 19.39
N ALA A 72 7.33 -26.34 19.82
CA ALA A 72 6.10 -25.86 19.22
C ALA A 72 6.35 -25.65 17.72
N ARG A 73 5.55 -26.29 16.87
CA ARG A 73 5.60 -26.07 15.42
C ARG A 73 5.29 -24.59 15.16
N PRO A 74 6.03 -23.90 14.27
CA PRO A 74 5.67 -22.55 13.84
C PRO A 74 4.22 -22.51 13.33
N GLU A 75 3.45 -21.50 13.76
CA GLU A 75 2.08 -21.25 13.28
C GLU A 75 2.10 -21.15 11.75
N SER A 76 1.22 -21.90 11.08
CA SER A 76 1.09 -21.78 9.63
C SER A 76 0.43 -20.44 9.26
N ARG A 77 0.71 -19.92 8.06
CA ARG A 77 0.09 -18.68 7.56
C ARG A 77 -1.44 -18.75 7.57
N ARG A 78 -2.00 -19.93 7.31
CA ARG A 78 -3.45 -20.19 7.41
C ARG A 78 -3.97 -19.98 8.84
N GLU A 79 -3.36 -20.64 9.82
CA GLU A 79 -3.75 -20.53 11.23
C GLU A 79 -3.62 -19.07 11.71
N GLN A 80 -2.55 -18.40 11.29
CA GLN A 80 -2.33 -16.98 11.56
C GLN A 80 -3.48 -16.12 11.02
N VAL A 81 -3.88 -16.30 9.76
CA VAL A 81 -5.00 -15.53 9.17
C VAL A 81 -6.31 -15.85 9.86
N GLU A 82 -6.63 -17.13 10.09
CA GLU A 82 -7.86 -17.56 10.77
C GLU A 82 -7.95 -16.94 12.17
N ARG A 83 -6.84 -16.92 12.92
CA ARG A 83 -6.77 -16.26 14.23
C ARG A 83 -6.97 -14.74 14.14
N LEU A 84 -6.30 -14.07 13.20
CA LEU A 84 -6.37 -12.62 13.02
C LEU A 84 -7.78 -12.15 12.63
N ILE A 85 -8.44 -12.83 11.69
CA ILE A 85 -9.78 -12.44 11.21
C ILE A 85 -10.88 -12.74 12.23
N ALA A 86 -10.66 -13.72 13.12
CA ALA A 86 -11.57 -14.06 14.21
C ALA A 86 -11.42 -13.17 15.45
N SER A 87 -10.35 -12.36 15.52
CA SER A 87 -10.11 -11.42 16.61
C SER A 87 -11.21 -10.36 16.69
N SER A 88 -11.58 -9.94 17.90
CA SER A 88 -12.44 -8.78 18.11
C SER A 88 -11.69 -7.44 17.93
N ASN A 89 -10.36 -7.47 17.89
CA ASN A 89 -9.52 -6.30 17.69
C ASN A 89 -9.48 -5.90 16.20
N PRO A 90 -9.95 -4.69 15.82
CA PRO A 90 -9.90 -4.21 14.45
C PRO A 90 -8.49 -4.24 13.82
N ALA A 91 -7.45 -4.01 14.61
CA ALA A 91 -6.07 -4.03 14.13
C ALA A 91 -5.61 -5.42 13.69
N ASP A 92 -5.97 -6.46 14.45
CA ASP A 92 -5.70 -7.85 14.07
C ASP A 92 -6.47 -8.22 12.80
N ARG A 93 -7.75 -7.84 12.73
CA ARG A 93 -8.59 -8.10 11.55
C ARG A 93 -8.01 -7.42 10.30
N PHE A 94 -7.52 -6.18 10.43
CA PHE A 94 -6.87 -5.47 9.34
C PHE A 94 -5.52 -6.12 8.96
N ALA A 95 -4.75 -6.63 9.93
CA ALA A 95 -3.55 -7.41 9.64
C ALA A 95 -3.87 -8.69 8.88
N GLY A 96 -4.93 -9.42 9.27
CA GLY A 96 -5.44 -10.58 8.53
C GLY A 96 -5.87 -10.22 7.11
N TYR A 97 -6.60 -9.11 6.94
CA TYR A 97 -6.93 -8.57 5.63
C TYR A 97 -5.68 -8.35 4.77
N LYS A 98 -4.63 -7.69 5.29
CA LYS A 98 -3.39 -7.42 4.52
C LYS A 98 -2.70 -8.69 4.02
N ILE A 99 -2.75 -9.78 4.78
CA ILE A 99 -2.19 -11.07 4.35
C ILE A 99 -3.01 -11.65 3.19
N ILE A 100 -4.35 -11.63 3.31
CA ILE A 100 -5.27 -12.10 2.26
C ILE A 100 -5.09 -11.25 0.99
N ASP A 101 -5.08 -9.93 1.15
CA ASP A 101 -4.90 -8.94 0.10
C ASP A 101 -3.59 -9.16 -0.67
N GLY A 102 -2.49 -9.39 0.05
CA GLY A 102 -1.19 -9.69 -0.55
C GLY A 102 -1.17 -10.98 -1.39
N CYS A 103 -1.88 -12.03 -0.98
CA CYS A 103 -2.03 -13.22 -1.82
C CYS A 103 -2.84 -12.94 -3.09
N VAL A 104 -3.96 -12.22 -2.97
CA VAL A 104 -4.78 -11.87 -4.14
C VAL A 104 -4.00 -10.98 -5.12
N ASP A 105 -3.21 -10.03 -4.61
CA ASP A 105 -2.36 -9.16 -5.43
C ASP A 105 -1.28 -9.98 -6.16
N ALA A 106 -0.58 -10.87 -5.43
CA ALA A 106 0.42 -11.77 -6.01
C ALA A 106 -0.18 -12.66 -7.11
N GLN A 107 -1.36 -13.25 -6.89
CA GLN A 107 -2.05 -14.09 -7.88
C GLN A 107 -2.46 -13.33 -9.14
N ARG A 108 -2.77 -12.03 -9.03
CA ARG A 108 -3.19 -11.20 -10.17
C ARG A 108 -2.01 -10.64 -10.95
N ASN A 109 -1.01 -10.12 -10.25
CA ASN A 109 0.03 -9.30 -10.87
C ASN A 109 1.26 -10.11 -11.28
N PHE A 110 1.68 -11.09 -10.49
CA PHE A 110 2.94 -11.80 -10.74
C PHE A 110 2.93 -12.67 -11.99
N PRO A 111 1.82 -13.34 -12.39
CA PRO A 111 1.78 -14.05 -13.66
C PRO A 111 2.01 -13.12 -14.85
N LYS A 112 1.41 -11.92 -14.84
CA LYS A 112 1.62 -10.92 -15.90
C LYS A 112 3.06 -10.42 -15.90
N LEU A 113 3.61 -10.08 -14.73
CA LEU A 113 5.01 -9.65 -14.61
C LEU A 113 5.99 -10.74 -15.05
N ALA A 114 5.68 -12.01 -14.80
CA ALA A 114 6.53 -13.13 -15.24
C ALA A 114 6.57 -13.26 -16.77
N LEU A 115 5.50 -12.87 -17.47
CA LEU A 115 5.47 -12.79 -18.93
C LEU A 115 6.31 -11.61 -19.45
N ASP A 116 6.18 -10.44 -18.80
CA ASP A 116 6.93 -9.22 -19.18
C ASP A 116 8.43 -9.34 -18.84
N PHE A 117 8.78 -10.12 -17.81
CA PHE A 117 10.14 -10.30 -17.30
C PHE A 117 10.49 -11.78 -17.14
N PRO A 118 10.70 -12.54 -18.25
CA PRO A 118 10.89 -13.98 -18.20
C PRO A 118 12.12 -14.42 -17.38
N ALA A 119 13.17 -13.59 -17.32
CA ALA A 119 14.35 -13.85 -16.50
C ALA A 119 14.06 -13.85 -14.98
N GLN A 120 12.96 -13.23 -14.55
CA GLN A 120 12.52 -13.15 -13.15
C GLN A 120 11.32 -14.06 -12.85
N ALA A 121 10.81 -14.81 -13.83
CA ALA A 121 9.58 -15.59 -13.69
C ALA A 121 9.63 -16.60 -12.53
N ALA A 122 10.77 -17.28 -12.33
CA ALA A 122 10.93 -18.23 -11.23
C ALA A 122 10.83 -17.56 -9.86
N GLN A 123 11.44 -16.38 -9.70
CA GLN A 123 11.33 -15.58 -8.49
C GLN A 123 9.88 -15.12 -8.27
N LEU A 124 9.24 -14.55 -9.30
CA LEU A 124 7.85 -14.09 -9.21
C LEU A 124 6.87 -15.21 -8.85
N HIS A 125 7.03 -16.41 -9.39
CA HIS A 125 6.24 -17.57 -8.99
C HIS A 125 6.52 -18.00 -7.53
N SER A 126 7.77 -17.90 -7.07
CA SER A 126 8.09 -18.19 -5.67
C SER A 126 7.44 -17.20 -4.70
N GLU A 127 7.30 -15.93 -5.10
CA GLU A 127 6.60 -14.91 -4.32
C GLU A 127 5.10 -15.23 -4.19
N ILE A 128 4.45 -15.77 -5.25
CA ILE A 128 3.05 -16.24 -5.14
C ILE A 128 2.93 -17.27 -4.02
N ASN A 129 3.83 -18.27 -3.98
CA ASN A 129 3.82 -19.28 -2.93
C ASN A 129 4.05 -18.66 -1.54
N LEU A 130 5.00 -17.72 -1.41
CA LEU A 130 5.27 -17.03 -0.15
C LEU A 130 4.04 -16.29 0.39
N HIS A 131 3.29 -15.61 -0.49
CA HIS A 131 2.11 -14.85 -0.11
C HIS A 131 0.87 -15.72 0.13
N CYS A 132 0.72 -16.80 -0.62
CA CYS A 132 -0.49 -17.62 -0.64
C CYS A 132 -0.40 -18.94 0.13
N ASP A 133 0.74 -19.29 0.70
CA ASP A 133 0.94 -20.59 1.37
C ASP A 133 -0.17 -20.89 2.40
N GLY A 134 -0.85 -22.01 2.21
CA GLY A 134 -1.95 -22.48 3.06
C GLY A 134 -3.26 -21.67 2.97
N LEU A 135 -3.33 -20.57 2.22
CA LEU A 135 -4.55 -19.77 2.09
C LEU A 135 -5.55 -20.44 1.14
N THR A 136 -6.78 -20.62 1.62
CA THR A 136 -7.84 -21.33 0.90
C THR A 136 -8.77 -20.37 0.18
N ALA A 137 -9.46 -20.83 -0.86
CA ALA A 137 -10.44 -20.00 -1.57
C ALA A 137 -11.52 -19.39 -0.65
N PRO A 138 -12.08 -20.09 0.36
CA PRO A 138 -12.96 -19.48 1.34
C PRO A 138 -12.33 -18.31 2.12
N LEU A 139 -11.06 -18.41 2.51
CA LEU A 139 -10.36 -17.31 3.19
C LEU A 139 -10.17 -16.11 2.26
N LEU A 140 -9.76 -16.36 1.00
CA LEU A 140 -9.62 -15.29 0.00
C LEU A 140 -10.96 -14.58 -0.26
N ALA A 141 -12.07 -15.33 -0.30
CA ALA A 141 -13.40 -14.77 -0.47
C ALA A 141 -13.86 -13.84 0.68
N MET A 142 -13.22 -13.92 1.86
CA MET A 142 -13.52 -13.00 2.98
C MET A 142 -12.93 -11.60 2.79
N ARG A 143 -11.96 -11.42 1.87
CA ARG A 143 -11.23 -10.16 1.64
C ARG A 143 -12.14 -8.95 1.61
N LYS A 144 -13.16 -8.98 0.74
CA LYS A 144 -14.10 -7.87 0.55
C LYS A 144 -14.89 -7.56 1.81
N LYS A 145 -15.51 -8.58 2.42
CA LYS A 145 -16.32 -8.41 3.62
C LYS A 145 -15.50 -7.79 4.76
N LEU A 146 -14.27 -8.29 4.97
CA LEU A 146 -13.40 -7.79 6.03
C LEU A 146 -13.06 -6.31 5.86
N ILE A 147 -12.64 -5.90 4.66
CA ILE A 147 -12.26 -4.50 4.45
C ILE A 147 -13.45 -3.56 4.44
N GLU A 148 -14.59 -4.03 3.94
CA GLU A 148 -15.84 -3.29 3.96
C GLU A 148 -16.30 -3.00 5.39
N GLU A 149 -16.29 -4.00 6.27
CA GLU A 149 -16.63 -3.84 7.68
C GLU A 149 -15.65 -2.92 8.42
N LEU A 150 -14.35 -3.03 8.16
CA LEU A 150 -13.33 -2.17 8.77
C LEU A 150 -13.44 -0.72 8.29
N ALA A 151 -13.74 -0.51 7.00
CA ALA A 151 -13.92 0.82 6.44
C ALA A 151 -15.22 1.47 6.95
N ASP A 152 -16.32 0.73 7.01
CA ASP A 152 -17.59 1.21 7.58
C ASP A 152 -17.43 1.53 9.09
N ALA A 153 -16.54 0.83 9.81
CA ALA A 153 -16.19 1.12 11.20
C ALA A 153 -15.18 2.29 11.37
N GLY A 154 -14.69 2.89 10.27
CA GLY A 154 -13.75 3.99 10.30
C GLY A 154 -12.33 3.61 10.75
N TYR A 155 -11.93 2.34 10.61
CA TYR A 155 -10.57 1.92 10.97
C TYR A 155 -9.53 2.59 10.04
N PRO A 156 -8.43 3.18 10.58
CA PRO A 156 -7.43 3.87 9.77
C PRO A 156 -6.84 3.00 8.64
N GLY A 157 -6.76 3.57 7.43
CA GLY A 157 -6.28 2.90 6.21
C GLY A 157 -7.32 2.01 5.53
N ALA A 158 -8.41 1.62 6.21
CA ALA A 158 -9.36 0.67 5.64
C ALA A 158 -10.13 1.24 4.42
N ALA A 159 -10.54 2.52 4.49
CA ALA A 159 -11.21 3.19 3.37
C ALA A 159 -10.32 3.29 2.12
N SER A 160 -9.02 3.57 2.31
CA SER A 160 -8.03 3.57 1.22
C SER A 160 -7.96 2.20 0.54
N LYS A 161 -7.82 1.12 1.33
CA LYS A 161 -7.74 -0.24 0.80
C LYS A 161 -9.04 -0.71 0.13
N PHE A 162 -10.20 -0.27 0.61
CA PHE A 162 -11.49 -0.61 -0.01
C PHE A 162 -11.59 -0.21 -1.48
N ILE A 163 -10.91 0.87 -1.92
CA ILE A 163 -10.85 1.28 -3.34
C ILE A 163 -10.27 0.16 -4.22
N GLY A 164 -9.31 -0.60 -3.70
CA GLY A 164 -8.67 -1.72 -4.42
C GLY A 164 -9.54 -2.99 -4.49
N VAL A 165 -10.67 -3.02 -3.77
CA VAL A 165 -11.58 -4.16 -3.71
C VAL A 165 -12.88 -3.83 -4.44
N THR A 166 -12.83 -4.06 -5.74
CA THR A 166 -13.94 -3.81 -6.65
C THR A 166 -15.04 -4.89 -6.51
N PRO A 167 -16.29 -4.60 -6.91
CA PRO A 167 -17.35 -5.60 -7.01
C PRO A 167 -16.93 -6.77 -7.90
N GLY A 168 -17.07 -8.00 -7.40
CA GLY A 168 -16.68 -9.20 -8.13
C GLY A 168 -15.17 -9.42 -8.22
N ASP A 169 -14.36 -8.58 -7.56
CA ASP A 169 -12.91 -8.74 -7.54
C ASP A 169 -12.25 -8.66 -8.94
N VAL A 170 -12.88 -7.92 -9.86
CA VAL A 170 -12.41 -7.74 -11.24
C VAL A 170 -11.70 -6.39 -11.44
N PRO A 171 -10.87 -6.21 -12.48
CA PRO A 171 -10.23 -4.93 -12.77
C PRO A 171 -11.19 -3.74 -12.84
N LEU A 172 -10.72 -2.55 -12.45
CA LEU A 172 -11.56 -1.34 -12.35
C LEU A 172 -12.23 -0.96 -13.69
N ASP A 173 -11.57 -1.19 -14.81
CA ASP A 173 -12.10 -0.96 -16.17
C ASP A 173 -13.23 -1.93 -16.54
N GLU A 174 -13.23 -3.14 -15.98
CA GLU A 174 -14.35 -4.07 -16.09
C GLU A 174 -15.51 -3.61 -15.20
N VAL A 175 -15.26 -3.27 -13.94
CA VAL A 175 -16.33 -2.80 -13.04
C VAL A 175 -17.01 -1.56 -13.58
N ARG A 176 -16.27 -0.60 -14.16
CA ARG A 176 -16.80 0.62 -14.79
C ARG A 176 -17.92 0.38 -15.80
N ARG A 177 -17.93 -0.80 -16.44
CA ARG A 177 -18.94 -1.21 -17.43
C ARG A 177 -20.10 -2.00 -16.82
N SER A 178 -20.03 -2.32 -15.52
CA SER A 178 -21.04 -3.10 -14.81
C SER A 178 -22.10 -2.20 -14.17
N GLY A 179 -23.32 -2.73 -14.00
CA GLY A 179 -24.41 -2.03 -13.29
C GLY A 179 -24.13 -1.78 -11.80
N SER A 180 -23.10 -2.43 -11.23
CA SER A 180 -22.72 -2.26 -9.83
C SER A 180 -21.81 -1.05 -9.58
N TYR A 181 -21.24 -0.47 -10.64
CA TYR A 181 -20.27 0.62 -10.53
C TYR A 181 -20.79 1.86 -9.80
N PRO A 182 -21.98 2.41 -10.11
CA PRO A 182 -22.43 3.64 -9.45
C PRO A 182 -22.60 3.49 -7.93
N ALA A 183 -23.14 2.36 -7.48
CA ALA A 183 -23.33 2.07 -6.06
C ALA A 183 -21.99 1.90 -5.33
N TRP A 184 -21.05 1.17 -5.95
CA TRP A 184 -19.72 1.01 -5.40
C TRP A 184 -18.95 2.33 -5.33
N MET A 185 -18.96 3.13 -6.40
CA MET A 185 -18.38 4.47 -6.44
C MET A 185 -18.92 5.38 -5.34
N SER A 186 -20.24 5.42 -5.16
CA SER A 186 -20.87 6.21 -4.09
C SER A 186 -20.43 5.75 -2.70
N LYS A 187 -20.24 4.44 -2.49
CA LYS A 187 -19.69 3.90 -1.24
C LYS A 187 -18.23 4.32 -1.03
N VAL A 188 -17.38 4.24 -2.06
CA VAL A 188 -15.99 4.71 -1.99
C VAL A 188 -15.94 6.21 -1.62
N ASP A 189 -16.74 7.04 -2.31
CA ASP A 189 -16.79 8.48 -2.05
C ASP A 189 -17.13 8.80 -0.59
N ARG A 190 -18.15 8.11 -0.06
CA ARG A 190 -18.56 8.26 1.34
C ARG A 190 -17.43 7.86 2.29
N LEU A 191 -16.86 6.68 2.10
CA LEU A 191 -15.83 6.12 2.99
C LEU A 191 -14.57 7.00 3.03
N LEU A 192 -14.08 7.46 1.88
CA LEU A 192 -12.91 8.32 1.84
C LEU A 192 -13.14 9.66 2.53
N ARG A 193 -14.32 10.26 2.32
CA ARG A 193 -14.67 11.53 2.99
C ARG A 193 -14.77 11.37 4.49
N SER A 194 -15.48 10.34 4.97
CA SER A 194 -15.63 10.12 6.42
C SER A 194 -14.30 9.79 7.08
N SER A 195 -13.47 8.94 6.47
CA SER A 195 -12.16 8.61 7.03
C SER A 195 -11.20 9.81 7.02
N ALA A 196 -11.19 10.60 5.95
CA ALA A 196 -10.40 11.83 5.91
C ALA A 196 -10.85 12.85 6.98
N GLN A 197 -12.15 12.98 7.22
CA GLN A 197 -12.68 13.80 8.32
C GLN A 197 -12.27 13.29 9.71
N ALA A 198 -12.09 11.97 9.84
CA ALA A 198 -11.52 11.32 11.01
C ALA A 198 -9.98 11.40 11.07
N LEU A 199 -9.36 12.26 10.24
CA LEU A 199 -7.92 12.52 10.21
C LEU A 199 -7.06 11.32 9.75
N ASP A 200 -7.66 10.37 9.03
CA ASP A 200 -6.93 9.27 8.39
C ASP A 200 -6.10 9.80 7.20
N SER A 201 -4.78 9.84 7.37
CA SER A 201 -3.88 10.34 6.31
C SER A 201 -3.83 9.45 5.08
N GLU A 202 -4.02 8.12 5.21
CA GLU A 202 -4.07 7.22 4.05
C GLU A 202 -5.35 7.46 3.23
N ALA A 203 -6.46 7.76 3.90
CA ALA A 203 -7.70 8.14 3.23
C ALA A 203 -7.57 9.48 2.50
N VAL A 204 -6.85 10.47 3.04
CA VAL A 204 -6.60 11.74 2.34
C VAL A 204 -5.71 11.54 1.11
N ASP A 205 -4.65 10.75 1.22
CA ASP A 205 -3.78 10.40 0.09
C ASP A 205 -4.58 9.75 -1.05
N SER A 206 -5.41 8.77 -0.69
CA SER A 206 -6.26 8.07 -1.65
C SER A 206 -7.37 8.95 -2.21
N ALA A 207 -7.97 9.83 -1.39
CA ALA A 207 -8.99 10.78 -1.82
C ALA A 207 -8.43 11.80 -2.84
N SER A 208 -7.18 12.25 -2.64
CA SER A 208 -6.49 13.12 -3.58
C SER A 208 -6.46 12.47 -4.97
N GLU A 209 -5.91 11.26 -5.09
CA GLU A 209 -5.83 10.56 -6.37
C GLU A 209 -7.22 10.21 -6.94
N TRP A 210 -8.15 9.79 -6.06
CA TRP A 210 -9.49 9.36 -6.45
C TRP A 210 -10.34 10.49 -7.04
N PHE A 211 -10.30 11.69 -6.45
CA PHE A 211 -11.09 12.82 -6.92
C PHE A 211 -10.38 13.63 -8.02
N ASN A 212 -9.05 13.50 -8.16
CA ASN A 212 -8.25 14.36 -9.05
C ASN A 212 -8.60 14.26 -10.54
N HIS A 213 -9.20 13.16 -10.97
CA HIS A 213 -9.51 12.91 -12.38
C HIS A 213 -11.01 12.76 -12.66
N ARG A 214 -11.87 13.25 -11.76
CA ARG A 214 -13.32 13.06 -11.84
C ARG A 214 -14.06 14.37 -12.10
N PRO A 215 -14.75 14.48 -13.25
CA PRO A 215 -15.63 15.62 -13.52
C PRO A 215 -16.67 15.81 -12.41
N GLY A 216 -16.87 17.04 -11.97
CA GLY A 216 -17.80 17.40 -10.88
C GLY A 216 -17.25 17.25 -9.46
N TYR A 217 -15.99 16.82 -9.30
CA TYR A 217 -15.32 16.68 -8.01
C TYR A 217 -14.14 17.63 -7.85
N GLU A 218 -14.07 18.70 -8.63
CA GLU A 218 -12.89 19.57 -8.73
C GLU A 218 -12.57 20.28 -7.41
N PHE A 219 -13.60 20.64 -6.62
CA PHE A 219 -13.40 21.19 -5.29
C PHE A 219 -12.73 20.19 -4.35
N ASP A 220 -13.20 18.95 -4.33
CA ASP A 220 -12.65 17.91 -3.46
C ASP A 220 -11.26 17.46 -3.92
N GLY A 221 -11.06 17.33 -5.23
CA GLY A 221 -9.76 17.04 -5.83
C GLY A 221 -8.71 18.07 -5.41
N LEU A 222 -9.01 19.37 -5.57
CA LEU A 222 -8.10 20.44 -5.11
C LEU A 222 -7.90 20.42 -3.59
N MET A 223 -8.98 20.30 -2.80
CA MET A 223 -8.90 20.27 -1.34
C MET A 223 -8.01 19.13 -0.84
N TYR A 224 -8.24 17.90 -1.30
CA TYR A 224 -7.46 16.73 -0.87
C TYR A 224 -6.04 16.75 -1.42
N ARG A 225 -5.80 17.29 -2.61
CA ARG A 225 -4.44 17.48 -3.15
C ARG A 225 -3.63 18.48 -2.32
N VAL A 226 -4.23 19.61 -1.96
CA VAL A 226 -3.60 20.59 -1.06
C VAL A 226 -3.33 19.95 0.31
N ALA A 227 -4.28 19.16 0.83
CA ALA A 227 -4.06 18.44 2.07
C ALA A 227 -2.87 17.46 1.96
N GLN A 228 -2.84 16.59 0.94
CA GLN A 228 -1.77 15.63 0.64
C GLN A 228 -0.37 16.27 0.65
N LEU A 229 -0.20 17.36 -0.09
CA LEU A 229 1.09 18.05 -0.20
C LEU A 229 1.54 18.68 1.13
N ASN A 230 0.58 19.22 1.90
CA ASN A 230 0.85 19.90 3.18
C ASN A 230 0.98 18.95 4.38
N MET A 231 0.38 17.76 4.32
CA MET A 231 0.58 16.69 5.32
C MET A 231 1.98 16.05 5.22
N GLY A 232 2.63 16.14 4.05
CA GLY A 232 3.89 15.46 3.78
C GLY A 232 4.92 15.72 4.88
N ASN A 233 5.24 14.64 5.63
CA ASN A 233 6.10 14.61 6.81
C ASN A 233 7.45 15.31 6.58
N ALA A 234 8.17 15.58 7.68
CA ALA A 234 9.56 16.06 7.69
C ALA A 234 10.58 15.16 6.92
N GLY A 235 10.13 14.05 6.32
CA GLY A 235 10.91 13.18 5.43
C GLY A 235 10.42 13.18 3.96
N SER A 236 9.46 14.02 3.58
CA SER A 236 9.15 14.25 2.18
C SER A 236 10.34 14.94 1.52
N PHE A 237 10.88 14.34 0.45
CA PHE A 237 11.99 14.91 -0.33
C PHE A 237 11.61 16.21 -1.07
N LEU A 238 10.33 16.62 -1.00
CA LEU A 238 9.85 17.84 -1.64
C LEU A 238 10.14 19.05 -0.76
N SER A 239 10.99 19.94 -1.28
CA SER A 239 11.20 21.27 -0.68
C SER A 239 9.88 22.06 -0.66
N PRO A 240 9.75 23.09 0.21
CA PRO A 240 8.57 23.96 0.22
C PRO A 240 8.22 24.53 -1.16
N ALA A 241 9.23 24.96 -1.92
CA ALA A 241 9.04 25.49 -3.27
C ALA A 241 8.45 24.44 -4.25
N HIS A 242 8.87 23.17 -4.15
CA HIS A 242 8.28 22.11 -4.96
C HIS A 242 6.82 21.85 -4.58
N LYS A 243 6.50 21.87 -3.28
CA LYS A 243 5.11 21.71 -2.82
C LYS A 243 4.22 22.83 -3.33
N GLU A 244 4.71 24.07 -3.29
CA GLU A 244 4.01 25.25 -3.81
C GLU A 244 3.78 25.14 -5.32
N ALA A 245 4.81 24.79 -6.10
CA ALA A 245 4.67 24.56 -7.55
C ALA A 245 3.63 23.45 -7.88
N MET A 246 3.58 22.38 -7.08
CA MET A 246 2.56 21.33 -7.27
C MET A 246 1.14 21.77 -6.88
N VAL A 247 1.01 22.69 -5.92
CA VAL A 247 -0.28 23.34 -5.61
C VAL A 247 -0.68 24.26 -6.75
N GLU A 248 0.23 25.07 -7.29
CA GLU A 248 -0.03 25.92 -8.45
C GLU A 248 -0.43 25.12 -9.69
N GLU A 249 0.23 23.99 -9.94
CA GLU A 249 -0.16 23.06 -11.01
C GLU A 249 -1.59 22.54 -10.80
N ALA A 250 -1.93 22.13 -9.57
CA ALA A 250 -3.29 21.73 -9.24
C ALA A 250 -4.29 22.89 -9.46
N ILE A 251 -3.97 24.10 -9.00
CA ILE A 251 -4.80 25.29 -9.21
C ILE A 251 -5.01 25.54 -10.71
N SER A 252 -3.97 25.45 -11.53
CA SER A 252 -4.06 25.59 -12.99
C SER A 252 -4.95 24.52 -13.62
N HIS A 253 -4.87 23.28 -13.11
CA HIS A 253 -5.71 22.18 -13.55
C HIS A 253 -7.19 22.43 -13.24
N TYR A 254 -7.52 22.82 -12.01
CA TYR A 254 -8.90 23.02 -11.54
C TYR A 254 -9.49 24.40 -11.80
N GLY A 255 -8.66 25.42 -12.04
CA GLY A 255 -9.09 26.81 -12.25
C GLY A 255 -9.90 27.04 -13.52
N LYS A 256 -9.97 26.02 -14.39
CA LYS A 256 -10.85 26.02 -15.56
C LYS A 256 -12.32 25.71 -15.19
N SER A 257 -12.58 25.08 -14.05
CA SER A 257 -13.90 24.61 -13.63
C SER A 257 -14.38 25.21 -12.30
N LEU A 258 -13.46 25.73 -11.48
CA LEU A 258 -13.79 26.40 -10.23
C LEU A 258 -13.72 27.93 -10.37
N SER A 259 -14.65 28.64 -9.73
CA SER A 259 -14.52 30.09 -9.55
C SER A 259 -13.37 30.42 -8.59
N PRO A 260 -12.80 31.64 -8.64
CA PRO A 260 -11.76 32.08 -7.71
C PRO A 260 -12.10 31.80 -6.24
N ASP A 261 -13.30 32.20 -5.79
CA ASP A 261 -13.75 32.00 -4.41
C ASP A 261 -13.82 30.50 -4.02
N ARG A 262 -14.21 29.63 -4.97
CA ARG A 262 -14.29 28.18 -4.75
C ARG A 262 -12.90 27.56 -4.67
N MET A 263 -11.94 28.04 -5.46
CA MET A 263 -10.55 27.62 -5.37
C MET A 263 -9.94 28.01 -4.02
N GLU A 264 -10.11 29.26 -3.60
CA GLU A 264 -9.62 29.73 -2.30
C GLU A 264 -10.20 28.92 -1.14
N ALA A 265 -11.51 28.66 -1.16
CA ALA A 265 -12.17 27.83 -0.17
C ALA A 265 -11.63 26.39 -0.13
N ALA A 266 -11.37 25.77 -1.30
CA ALA A 266 -10.80 24.43 -1.38
C ALA A 266 -9.36 24.38 -0.82
N ILE A 267 -8.53 25.36 -1.18
CA ILE A 267 -7.15 25.49 -0.69
C ILE A 267 -7.15 25.66 0.84
N SER A 268 -7.96 26.58 1.35
CA SER A 268 -8.08 26.83 2.79
C SER A 268 -8.56 25.59 3.55
N ALA A 269 -9.57 24.88 3.02
CA ALA A 269 -10.05 23.62 3.60
C ALA A 269 -8.97 22.54 3.60
N GLY A 270 -8.21 22.39 2.51
CA GLY A 270 -7.11 21.42 2.40
C GLY A 270 -5.96 21.71 3.37
N GLN A 271 -5.56 22.97 3.49
CA GLN A 271 -4.55 23.41 4.46
C GLN A 271 -5.00 23.16 5.90
N LYS A 272 -6.27 23.47 6.22
CA LYS A 272 -6.85 23.20 7.54
C LYS A 272 -6.81 21.70 7.86
N LEU A 273 -7.26 20.86 6.93
CA LEU A 273 -7.26 19.41 7.10
C LEU A 273 -5.84 18.87 7.34
N ALA A 274 -4.86 19.31 6.55
CA ALA A 274 -3.46 18.91 6.73
C ALA A 274 -2.92 19.28 8.11
N ARG A 275 -3.19 20.51 8.59
CA ARG A 275 -2.77 20.94 9.94
C ARG A 275 -3.38 20.05 11.02
N SER A 276 -4.69 19.77 10.94
CA SER A 276 -5.37 18.92 11.93
C SER A 276 -4.77 17.51 11.99
N ILE A 277 -4.41 16.93 10.85
CA ILE A 277 -3.76 15.61 10.78
C ILE A 277 -2.34 15.65 11.37
N VAL A 278 -1.57 16.70 11.09
CA VAL A 278 -0.21 16.86 11.65
C VAL A 278 -0.27 17.09 13.16
N GLU A 279 -1.26 17.83 13.65
CA GLU A 279 -1.47 18.08 15.08
C GLU A 279 -1.91 16.82 15.83
N SER A 280 -2.83 16.02 15.27
CA SER A 280 -3.27 14.78 15.92
C SER A 280 -2.12 13.79 16.12
N LYS A 281 -1.21 13.69 15.15
CA LYS A 281 -0.03 12.81 15.23
C LYS A 281 1.03 13.25 16.24
N LYS A 282 1.00 14.50 16.73
CA LYS A 282 1.92 14.96 17.78
C LYS A 282 1.46 14.58 19.19
N GLY A 283 0.18 14.20 19.34
CA GLY A 283 -0.41 13.83 20.61
C GLY A 283 -0.39 12.34 20.91
N GLU A 284 0.00 11.51 19.94
CA GLU A 284 0.22 10.06 20.07
C GLU A 284 1.66 9.76 20.53
#